data_AF-A0A0Q4ID03-F1
#
_entry.id   AF-A0A0Q4ID03-F1
#
_cell.length_a   1.000
_cell.length_b   1.000
_cell.length_c   1.000
_cell.angle_alpha   90.00
_cell.angle_beta   90.00
_cell.angle_gamma   90.00
#
_symmetry.space_group_name_H-M   'P 1'
#
loop_
_entity.id
_entity.type
_entity.pdbx_description
1 polymer ?
#
loop_
_entity_poly.entity_id
_entity_poly.type
_entity_poly.pdbx_seq_one_letter_code
_entity_poly.pdbx_strand_id
1 'polypeptide(L)'
;MTDSIDTLRQQMEAAAAAMDFETASRLRDRINLLRGGAQADAATAADTTGLTRQQPGAMGLGTSRQRVDPPAGWKPPKKPDPMVTRKR
;
A
#
# COMPACT_ATOMS: atom_id res chain seq x y z
N MET A 1 27.89 11.34 10.66
CA MET A 1 28.20 10.17 9.82
C MET A 1 26.92 9.83 9.09
N THR A 2 26.94 9.84 7.75
CA THR A 2 25.74 9.53 6.97
C THR A 2 25.62 8.01 6.93
N ASP A 3 24.62 7.46 7.63
CA ASP A 3 24.36 6.02 7.59
C ASP A 3 24.06 5.61 6.15
N SER A 4 24.89 4.73 5.60
CA SER A 4 24.68 4.18 4.26
C SER A 4 23.45 3.27 4.26
N ILE A 5 22.86 3.03 3.10
CA ILE A 5 21.72 2.11 2.95
C ILE A 5 22.04 0.72 3.53
N ASP A 6 23.28 0.26 3.41
CA ASP A 6 23.70 -1.04 3.95
C ASP A 6 23.74 -1.05 5.49
N THR A 7 24.19 0.05 6.12
CA THR A 7 24.13 0.17 7.58
C THR A 7 22.70 0.18 8.10
N LEU A 8 21.79 0.88 7.43
CA LEU A 8 20.37 0.89 7.78
C LEU A 8 19.73 -0.48 7.59
N ARG A 9 20.14 -1.25 6.57
CA ARG A 9 19.67 -2.64 6.38
C ARG A 9 20.11 -3.55 7.51
N GLN A 10 21.37 -3.48 7.92
CA GLN A 10 21.87 -4.28 9.04
C GLN A 10 21.13 -3.96 10.35
N GLN A 11 20.89 -2.68 10.62
CA GLN A 11 20.10 -2.25 11.79
C GLN A 11 18.65 -2.75 11.72
N MET A 12 18.04 -2.70 10.54
CA MET A 12 16.67 -3.19 10.31
C MET A 12 16.57 -4.70 10.56
N GLU A 13 17.53 -5.48 10.05
CA GLU A 13 17.60 -6.93 10.26
C GLU A 13 17.83 -7.28 11.73
N ALA A 14 18.69 -6.52 12.43
CA ALA A 14 18.90 -6.69 13.87
C ALA A 14 17.63 -6.37 14.70
N ALA A 15 16.91 -5.31 14.36
CA ALA A 15 15.64 -4.97 15.00
C ALA A 15 14.58 -6.06 14.76
N ALA A 16 14.48 -6.58 13.53
CA ALA A 16 13.58 -7.68 13.20
C ALA A 16 13.93 -8.97 13.97
N ALA A 17 15.23 -9.28 14.10
CA ALA A 17 15.70 -10.43 14.89
C ALA A 17 15.38 -10.28 16.39
N ALA A 18 15.36 -9.05 16.90
CA ALA A 18 14.94 -8.72 18.26
C ALA A 18 13.41 -8.62 18.43
N MET A 19 12.62 -8.91 17.39
CA MET A 19 11.16 -8.73 17.33
C MET A 19 10.68 -7.28 17.52
N ASP A 20 11.55 -6.30 17.32
CA ASP A 20 11.21 -4.87 17.30
C ASP A 20 10.78 -4.45 15.89
N PHE A 21 9.55 -4.80 15.53
CA PHE A 21 9.01 -4.54 14.20
C PHE A 21 8.68 -3.07 13.96
N GLU A 22 8.47 -2.28 15.00
CA GLU A 22 8.27 -0.84 14.90
C GLU A 22 9.56 -0.16 14.42
N THR A 23 10.69 -0.46 15.07
CA THR A 23 11.99 0.06 14.63
C THR A 23 12.36 -0.46 13.25
N ALA A 24 12.13 -1.75 12.97
CA ALA A 24 12.37 -2.31 11.64
C ALA A 24 11.53 -1.62 10.55
N SER A 25 10.25 -1.30 10.81
CA SER A 25 9.39 -0.58 9.86
C SER A 25 9.91 0.84 9.59
N ARG A 26 10.31 1.58 10.63
CA ARG A 26 10.87 2.93 10.47
C ARG A 26 12.15 2.93 9.64
N LEU A 27 13.05 1.97 9.90
CA LEU A 27 14.28 1.83 9.13
C LEU A 27 14.01 1.48 7.66
N ARG A 28 13.04 0.59 7.40
CA ARG A 28 12.59 0.24 6.04
C ARG A 28 12.06 1.47 5.30
N ASP A 29 11.21 2.27 5.94
CA ASP A 29 10.62 3.45 5.33
C ASP A 29 11.70 4.49 5.02
N ARG A 30 12.68 4.65 5.90
CA ARG A 30 13.84 5.52 5.65
C ARG A 30 14.71 5.04 4.49
N ILE A 31 14.96 3.74 4.37
CA ILE A 31 15.67 3.16 3.22
C ILE A 31 14.92 3.46 1.92
N ASN A 32 13.59 3.38 1.92
CA ASN A 32 12.78 3.68 0.74
C ASN A 32 12.87 5.16 0.33
N LEU A 33 12.86 6.09 1.30
CA LEU A 33 13.04 7.52 1.03
C LEU A 33 14.41 7.80 0.40
N LEU A 34 15.49 7.22 0.95
CA LEU A 34 16.83 7.38 0.41
C LEU A 34 16.95 6.80 -1.02
N ARG A 35 16.36 5.62 -1.27
CA ARG A 35 16.29 5.03 -2.62
C ARG A 35 15.47 5.88 -3.60
N GLY A 36 14.47 6.60 -3.10
CA GLY A 36 13.68 7.56 -3.87
C GLY A 36 14.38 8.89 -4.15
N GLY A 37 15.63 9.06 -3.71
CA GLY A 37 16.42 10.27 -3.93
C GLY A 37 16.24 11.36 -2.87
N ALA A 38 15.59 11.06 -1.73
CA ALA A 38 15.53 12.00 -0.63
C ALA A 38 16.92 12.27 -0.05
N GLN A 39 17.20 13.52 0.31
CA GLN A 39 18.40 13.88 1.06
C GLN A 39 18.38 13.21 2.44
N ALA A 40 19.56 12.86 2.96
CA ALA A 40 19.68 12.07 4.19
C ALA A 40 18.95 12.70 5.38
N ASP A 41 19.06 14.02 5.54
CA ASP A 41 18.43 14.77 6.63
C ASP A 41 16.91 14.78 6.49
N ALA A 42 16.41 15.02 5.28
CA ALA A 42 14.99 14.96 4.95
C ALA A 42 14.40 13.56 5.19
N ALA A 43 15.16 12.50 4.89
CA ALA A 43 14.74 11.13 5.13
C ALA A 43 14.64 10.78 6.63
N THR A 44 15.37 11.47 7.53
CA THR A 44 15.20 11.32 8.99
C THR A 44 14.00 12.06 9.52
N ALA A 45 13.76 13.27 9.01
CA ALA A 45 12.70 14.14 9.49
C ALA A 45 11.33 13.82 8.89
N ALA A 46 11.28 13.00 7.84
CA ALA A 46 10.05 12.63 7.17
C ALA A 46 9.11 11.84 8.09
N ASP A 47 7.90 12.35 8.26
CA ASP A 47 6.80 11.60 8.84
C ASP A 47 6.25 10.61 7.80
N THR A 48 6.43 9.32 8.05
CA THR A 48 5.95 8.24 7.18
C THR A 48 4.66 7.59 7.68
N THR A 49 4.07 8.14 8.75
CA THR A 49 2.81 7.61 9.29
C THR A 49 1.68 7.72 8.26
N GLY A 50 0.89 6.66 8.14
CA GLY A 50 -0.23 6.60 7.19
C GLY A 50 0.16 6.42 5.72
N LEU A 51 1.44 6.40 5.38
CA LEU A 51 1.88 6.07 4.02
C LEU A 51 1.67 4.58 3.74
N THR A 52 0.73 4.28 2.85
CA THR A 52 0.50 2.91 2.37
C THR A 52 1.02 2.77 0.95
N ARG A 53 1.62 1.60 0.65
CA ARG A 53 2.12 1.32 -0.70
C ARG A 53 0.94 1.25 -1.67
N GLN A 54 0.97 2.12 -2.67
CA GLN A 54 0.09 2.07 -3.84
C GLN A 54 0.11 0.66 -4.46
N GLN A 55 -1.07 0.04 -4.57
CA GLN A 55 -1.21 -1.29 -5.18
C GLN A 55 -1.55 -1.14 -6.67
N PRO A 56 -0.84 -1.82 -7.58
CA PRO A 56 -1.21 -1.84 -9.00
C PRO A 56 -2.67 -2.31 -9.16
N GLY A 57 -3.48 -1.54 -9.91
CA GLY A 57 -4.91 -1.79 -10.09
C GLY A 57 -5.84 -0.98 -9.18
N ALA A 58 -5.33 -0.36 -8.10
CA ALA A 58 -6.11 0.58 -7.28
C ALA A 58 -6.22 1.99 -7.89
N MET A 59 -5.51 2.28 -8.99
CA MET A 59 -5.53 3.54 -9.74
C MET A 59 -5.99 3.36 -11.21
N GLY A 60 -6.97 2.49 -11.46
CA GLY A 60 -7.61 2.36 -12.78
C GLY A 60 -8.75 3.37 -12.98
N LEU A 61 -9.07 3.73 -14.23
CA LEU A 61 -10.29 4.47 -14.56
C LEU A 61 -11.51 3.79 -13.89
N GLY A 62 -12.20 4.49 -12.98
CA GLY A 62 -13.33 3.94 -12.21
C GLY A 62 -13.02 3.55 -10.75
N THR A 63 -11.77 3.66 -10.30
CA THR A 63 -11.37 3.44 -8.88
C THR A 63 -11.75 4.59 -7.94
N SER A 64 -12.06 5.77 -8.50
CA SER A 64 -12.65 6.90 -7.76
C SER A 64 -14.17 6.75 -7.53
N ARG A 65 -14.81 5.69 -8.04
CA ARG A 65 -16.24 5.46 -7.80
C ARG A 65 -16.44 4.96 -6.37
N GLN A 66 -17.20 5.73 -5.60
CA GLN A 66 -17.71 5.30 -4.30
C GLN A 66 -18.45 3.96 -4.49
N ARG A 67 -17.98 2.91 -3.80
CA ARG A 67 -18.75 1.67 -3.65
C ARG A 67 -19.57 1.81 -2.38
N VAL A 68 -20.89 1.75 -2.54
CA VAL A 68 -21.82 1.69 -1.42
C VAL A 68 -21.99 0.23 -1.06
N ASP A 69 -21.65 -0.15 0.16
CA ASP A 69 -21.95 -1.49 0.66
C ASP A 69 -23.47 -1.63 0.82
N PRO A 70 -24.07 -2.69 0.25
CA PRO A 70 -25.50 -2.92 0.41
C PRO A 70 -25.81 -3.24 1.89
N PRO A 71 -26.98 -2.84 2.40
CA PRO A 71 -27.36 -3.14 3.77
C PRO A 71 -27.45 -4.65 4.01
N ALA A 72 -27.27 -5.07 5.27
CA ALA A 72 -27.31 -6.48 5.66
C ALA A 72 -28.63 -7.14 5.20
N GLY A 73 -28.52 -8.25 4.48
CA GLY A 73 -29.66 -9.01 3.96
C GLY A 73 -30.20 -8.56 2.60
N TRP A 74 -29.64 -7.52 1.98
CA TRP A 74 -30.04 -7.10 0.63
C TRP A 74 -29.71 -8.17 -0.41
N LYS A 75 -30.71 -8.54 -1.21
CA LYS A 75 -30.56 -9.45 -2.37
C LYS A 75 -30.86 -8.68 -3.65
N PRO A 76 -29.96 -8.72 -4.66
CA PRO A 76 -30.21 -8.08 -5.93
C PRO A 76 -31.41 -8.73 -6.65
N PRO A 77 -32.16 -7.97 -7.46
CA PRO A 77 -33.24 -8.53 -8.27
C PRO A 77 -32.69 -9.55 -9.28
N LYS A 78 -33.55 -10.49 -9.69
CA LYS A 78 -33.20 -11.48 -10.73
C LYS A 78 -32.87 -10.74 -12.03
N LYS A 79 -31.78 -11.13 -12.67
CA LYS A 79 -31.39 -10.59 -13.98
C LYS A 79 -32.53 -10.82 -14.98
N PRO A 80 -32.95 -9.81 -15.76
CA PRO A 80 -33.96 -9.99 -16.79
C PRO A 80 -33.48 -11.01 -17.82
N ASP A 81 -34.42 -11.78 -18.37
CA ASP A 81 -34.14 -12.74 -19.43
C ASP A 81 -33.65 -11.97 -20.66
N PRO A 82 -32.45 -12.25 -21.20
CA PRO A 82 -32.04 -11.67 -22.47
C PRO A 82 -32.98 -12.18 -23.57
N MET A 83 -33.97 -11.36 -23.98
CA MET A 83 -34.85 -11.64 -25.12
C MET A 83 -34.07 -11.65 -26.44
N VAL A 84 -33.29 -12.70 -26.72
CA VAL A 84 -32.87 -13.04 -28.09
C VAL A 84 -32.70 -14.57 -28.21
N THR A 85 -33.79 -15.27 -28.52
CA THR A 85 -33.69 -16.56 -29.20
C THR A 85 -33.33 -16.28 -30.67
N ARG A 86 -32.05 -16.46 -31.03
CA ARG A 86 -31.63 -16.47 -32.44
C ARG A 86 -32.34 -17.64 -33.15
N LYS A 87 -33.36 -17.35 -33.97
CA LYS A 87 -33.82 -18.31 -34.99
C LYS A 87 -32.70 -18.46 -36.02
N ARG A 88 -32.29 -19.71 -36.27
CA ARG A 88 -31.35 -20.10 -37.34
C ARG A 88 -31.97 -19.84 -38.71
#